data_AF-A0A2E8J4R9-F1
#
_entry.id   AF-A0A2E8J4R9-F1
#
_cell.length_a   1.000
_cell.length_b   1.000
_cell.length_c   1.000
_cell.angle_alpha   90.00
_cell.angle_beta   90.00
_cell.angle_gamma   90.00
#
_symmetry.space_group_name_H-M   'P 1'
#
loop_
_entity.id
_entity.type
_entity.pdbx_description
1 polymer ?
#
loop_
_entity_poly.entity_id
_entity_poly.type
_entity_poly.pdbx_seq_one_letter_code
_entity_poly.pdbx_strand_id
1 'polypeptide(L)'
;MTLTTKISVLFAAALLAGCAVSTDNTVMGGSAETTGKAESQQKSESNLPRTVAVLPFINKTGSEFAYTVVRRTMVNHFSTKNYRMLHWRDVDSRLTLAGLDGAAAVKEKSSEELRAILGVDGLLYGGITHYNKTFAGIYAQIAVGVELRFLNAKDEVIWEVKDVQRSHAGGLSTNPVGLIMNALVAAKHLYGDINLYRAADELGRDLAKEMPEPQSVSKRKKPLISNVVHSGVDQYLKYGDTLEIGIEGAPGVTAAASIDGIGIVDLTEEEPGQYIGKIVLDRKHNLTDIAVVGRLQDDFGQTSSWVSPYGLLNVDNSAPGKVAALQAESRNSAINVRWTAPGDPDISGYEISWANTETGTASGKLQSSDSTVTLEKLLNFQTIYVSVSAFDRAGNRGEAVKIAGTPAPDTRFGGAAILSSSLPNNITGLNRLIPERNPYYLRHTSKIATDGVLLIAPGVEIIVSPKAKLSVLGEIHTFGNLEHPIIVRDEKGQVFDEFLILQSTQPIGLQGLKISNAGIPIQITAGNPLIGDCVLANSAFNALSISGSARPIIRNCTLSDAKASGVIVSGQAQPTFEKNTFSNNDPFHLQNGSTYQVDIRDNVFEPAASDMTVLGDVNY
;
A
#
# COMPACT_ATOMS: atom_id res chain seq x y z
N MET A 1 -71.58 -32.88 5.23
CA MET A 1 -72.00 -31.51 5.54
C MET A 1 -70.74 -30.68 5.74
N THR A 2 -70.67 -29.56 5.02
CA THR A 2 -69.54 -28.65 4.78
C THR A 2 -68.76 -28.16 6.03
N LEU A 3 -67.42 -28.00 5.95
CA LEU A 3 -66.73 -26.69 5.90
C LEU A 3 -65.18 -26.84 5.96
N THR A 4 -64.52 -26.11 5.06
CA THR A 4 -63.15 -25.54 5.01
C THR A 4 -62.23 -25.62 6.25
N THR A 5 -60.92 -25.87 6.05
CA THR A 5 -59.80 -24.87 6.05
C THR A 5 -58.39 -25.52 6.02
N LYS A 6 -57.63 -25.19 4.95
CA LYS A 6 -56.17 -24.95 4.79
C LYS A 6 -55.08 -25.77 5.53
N ILE A 7 -54.17 -26.35 4.73
CA ILE A 7 -52.70 -26.14 4.64
C ILE A 7 -52.03 -27.47 4.24
N SER A 8 -51.48 -27.50 3.02
CA SER A 8 -50.59 -28.58 2.57
C SER A 8 -49.29 -27.95 2.11
N VAL A 9 -48.26 -28.22 2.90
CA VAL A 9 -46.84 -27.98 2.62
C VAL A 9 -46.32 -29.16 1.79
N LEU A 10 -45.27 -28.92 1.00
CA LEU A 10 -44.48 -29.84 0.15
C LEU A 10 -45.04 -30.17 -1.23
N PHE A 11 -44.49 -29.53 -2.27
CA PHE A 11 -43.72 -30.18 -3.36
C PHE A 11 -43.39 -29.14 -4.44
N ALA A 12 -42.15 -28.64 -4.51
CA ALA A 12 -41.60 -27.97 -5.68
C ALA A 12 -40.06 -27.87 -5.57
N ALA A 13 -39.37 -29.00 -5.73
CA ALA A 13 -37.93 -29.06 -5.94
C ALA A 13 -37.62 -30.12 -7.01
N ALA A 14 -37.95 -29.79 -8.26
CA ALA A 14 -37.40 -30.39 -9.48
C ALA A 14 -37.97 -29.64 -10.69
N LEU A 15 -37.08 -29.02 -11.48
CA LEU A 15 -37.19 -28.61 -12.90
C LEU A 15 -36.52 -27.25 -13.15
N LEU A 16 -35.19 -27.17 -12.99
CA LEU A 16 -34.34 -26.22 -13.72
C LEU A 16 -33.02 -26.92 -14.08
N ALA A 17 -33.12 -27.87 -15.00
CA ALA A 17 -32.00 -28.38 -15.78
C ALA A 17 -32.53 -28.56 -17.21
N GLY A 18 -32.58 -27.45 -17.94
CA GLY A 18 -32.90 -27.41 -19.36
C GLY A 18 -31.76 -26.69 -20.07
N CYS A 19 -30.93 -27.47 -20.75
CA CYS A 19 -29.83 -27.02 -21.58
C CYS A 19 -30.30 -25.98 -22.60
N ALA A 20 -29.72 -24.77 -22.57
CA ALA A 20 -29.70 -23.89 -23.73
C ALA A 20 -28.48 -24.30 -24.58
N VAL A 21 -28.77 -25.02 -25.65
CA VAL A 21 -27.85 -25.32 -26.75
C VAL A 21 -27.39 -23.98 -27.35
N SER A 22 -26.07 -23.82 -27.42
CA SER A 22 -25.40 -22.75 -28.19
C SER A 22 -25.69 -22.99 -29.67
N THR A 23 -26.58 -22.19 -30.25
CA THR A 23 -26.69 -22.03 -31.70
C THR A 23 -25.79 -20.88 -32.14
N ASP A 24 -25.00 -21.12 -33.18
CA ASP A 24 -24.27 -20.09 -33.92
C ASP A 24 -25.21 -18.92 -34.28
N ASN A 25 -24.67 -17.70 -34.20
CA ASN A 25 -25.34 -16.39 -34.24
C ASN A 25 -25.85 -15.90 -32.87
N THR A 26 -24.91 -15.44 -32.04
CA THR A 26 -25.22 -14.37 -31.09
C THR A 26 -25.65 -13.14 -31.90
N VAL A 27 -26.91 -12.77 -31.76
CA VAL A 27 -27.58 -11.69 -32.46
C VAL A 27 -26.81 -10.38 -32.27
N MET A 28 -26.35 -9.78 -33.38
CA MET A 28 -25.93 -8.38 -33.42
C MET A 28 -27.02 -7.53 -32.77
N GLY A 29 -26.66 -6.73 -31.78
CA GLY A 29 -27.51 -5.64 -31.34
C GLY A 29 -27.88 -4.81 -32.57
N GLY A 30 -29.15 -4.84 -32.94
CA GLY A 30 -29.67 -4.07 -34.07
C GLY A 30 -29.37 -2.58 -33.90
N SER A 31 -29.39 -1.87 -35.03
CA SER A 31 -29.34 -0.41 -35.11
C SER A 31 -30.10 0.24 -33.97
N ALA A 32 -29.53 1.26 -33.33
CA ALA A 32 -30.29 2.09 -32.40
C ALA A 32 -31.57 2.60 -33.08
N GLU A 33 -32.73 2.35 -32.47
CA GLU A 33 -33.97 2.97 -32.91
C GLU A 33 -33.97 4.44 -32.48
N THR A 34 -33.75 5.34 -33.45
CA THR A 34 -34.02 6.78 -33.34
C THR A 34 -35.49 6.98 -33.01
N THR A 35 -35.80 7.27 -31.74
CA THR A 35 -37.18 7.53 -31.27
C THR A 35 -37.43 9.01 -30.96
N GLY A 36 -36.42 9.88 -31.02
CA GLY A 36 -36.57 11.33 -30.98
C GLY A 36 -36.45 11.93 -32.39
N LYS A 37 -37.40 12.76 -32.81
CA LYS A 37 -37.18 13.67 -33.94
C LYS A 37 -36.36 14.85 -33.45
N ALA A 38 -35.20 15.11 -34.06
CA ALA A 38 -34.45 16.33 -33.83
C ALA A 38 -35.32 17.56 -34.17
N GLU A 39 -35.43 18.50 -33.25
CA GLU A 39 -35.98 19.83 -33.55
C GLU A 39 -34.82 20.69 -34.06
N SER A 40 -34.67 20.75 -35.38
CA SER A 40 -33.58 21.46 -36.07
C SER A 40 -34.13 22.69 -36.79
N GLN A 41 -33.59 23.87 -36.51
CA GLN A 41 -33.93 25.12 -37.17
C GLN A 41 -32.67 25.76 -37.76
N GLN A 42 -32.53 25.70 -39.08
CA GLN A 42 -31.54 26.47 -39.82
C GLN A 42 -32.09 27.87 -40.08
N LYS A 43 -31.46 28.90 -39.50
CA LYS A 43 -31.98 30.27 -39.50
C LYS A 43 -31.35 31.16 -40.58
N SER A 44 -30.14 30.84 -41.08
CA SER A 44 -29.48 31.58 -42.17
C SER A 44 -28.33 30.77 -42.80
N GLU A 45 -28.27 30.72 -44.14
CA GLU A 45 -27.10 30.22 -44.89
C GLU A 45 -26.09 31.33 -45.25
N SER A 46 -26.43 32.58 -44.96
CA SER A 46 -25.54 33.71 -45.25
C SER A 46 -24.49 33.87 -44.15
N ASN A 47 -23.24 34.15 -44.55
CA ASN A 47 -22.14 34.53 -43.65
C ASN A 47 -21.68 33.42 -42.67
N LEU A 48 -21.47 32.20 -43.16
CA LEU A 48 -20.88 31.11 -42.38
C LEU A 48 -19.44 31.44 -41.94
N PRO A 49 -19.05 31.13 -40.68
CA PRO A 49 -17.70 31.39 -40.17
C PRO A 49 -16.66 30.50 -40.86
N ARG A 50 -15.39 30.91 -40.84
CA ARG A 50 -14.28 30.07 -41.33
C ARG A 50 -13.60 29.32 -40.19
N THR A 51 -13.47 29.97 -39.05
CA THR A 51 -12.87 29.41 -37.84
C THR A 51 -13.94 29.23 -36.76
N VAL A 52 -13.96 28.08 -36.09
CA VAL A 52 -15.02 27.73 -35.13
C VAL A 52 -14.41 27.18 -33.85
N ALA A 53 -14.94 27.63 -32.71
CA ALA A 53 -14.67 27.00 -31.41
C ALA A 53 -15.94 26.38 -30.85
N VAL A 54 -15.82 25.15 -30.35
CA VAL A 54 -16.88 24.47 -29.59
C VAL A 54 -16.63 24.70 -28.10
N LEU A 55 -17.49 25.52 -27.50
CA LEU A 55 -17.36 25.94 -26.11
C LEU A 55 -17.63 24.79 -25.14
N PRO A 56 -17.19 24.89 -23.88
CA PRO A 56 -17.60 23.97 -22.82
C PRO A 56 -19.12 23.85 -22.74
N PHE A 57 -19.64 22.63 -22.83
CA PHE A 57 -21.08 22.39 -22.73
C PHE A 57 -21.62 22.60 -21.31
N ILE A 58 -22.83 23.13 -21.19
CA ILE A 58 -23.52 23.21 -19.90
C ILE A 58 -24.00 21.80 -19.52
N ASN A 59 -23.58 21.31 -18.36
CA ASN A 59 -24.00 20.01 -17.85
C ASN A 59 -25.34 20.11 -17.10
N LYS A 60 -26.45 19.64 -17.69
CA LYS A 60 -27.75 19.56 -17.01
C LYS A 60 -28.06 18.16 -16.46
N THR A 61 -27.09 17.23 -16.47
CA THR A 61 -27.34 15.79 -16.25
C THR A 61 -26.68 15.20 -15.00
N GLY A 62 -26.08 16.02 -14.13
CA GLY A 62 -25.46 15.59 -12.88
C GLY A 62 -24.24 14.66 -13.03
N SER A 63 -23.86 14.30 -14.26
CA SER A 63 -22.74 13.39 -14.55
C SER A 63 -21.63 14.13 -15.29
N GLU A 64 -20.50 14.35 -14.61
CA GLU A 64 -19.29 14.93 -15.22
C GLU A 64 -18.65 14.02 -16.28
N PHE A 65 -18.85 12.71 -16.13
CA PHE A 65 -18.40 11.73 -17.11
C PHE A 65 -19.18 11.86 -18.43
N ALA A 66 -20.52 11.93 -18.37
CA ALA A 66 -21.34 12.17 -19.56
C ALA A 66 -20.99 13.47 -20.26
N TYR A 67 -20.66 14.51 -19.47
CA TYR A 67 -20.15 15.76 -20.00
C TYR A 67 -18.93 15.62 -20.89
N THR A 68 -17.90 14.95 -20.35
CA THR A 68 -16.62 14.79 -21.02
C THR A 68 -16.76 14.02 -22.33
N VAL A 69 -17.52 12.92 -22.32
CA VAL A 69 -17.70 12.05 -23.49
C VAL A 69 -18.45 12.76 -24.60
N VAL A 70 -19.61 13.36 -24.30
CA VAL A 70 -20.49 13.92 -25.34
C VAL A 70 -19.81 15.10 -26.05
N ARG A 71 -19.21 16.05 -25.31
CA ARG A 71 -18.55 17.21 -25.93
C ARG A 71 -17.41 16.77 -26.86
N ARG A 72 -16.54 15.86 -26.40
CA ARG A 72 -15.38 15.41 -27.19
C ARG A 72 -15.81 14.68 -28.46
N THR A 73 -16.78 13.77 -28.36
CA THR A 73 -17.33 13.07 -29.52
C THR A 73 -17.99 14.02 -30.52
N MET A 74 -18.72 15.03 -30.04
CA MET A 74 -19.33 16.08 -30.89
C MET A 74 -18.27 16.90 -31.64
N VAL A 75 -17.24 17.37 -30.94
CA VAL A 75 -16.14 18.14 -31.56
C VAL A 75 -15.50 17.34 -32.69
N ASN A 76 -15.26 16.05 -32.49
CA ASN A 76 -14.70 15.18 -33.52
C ASN A 76 -15.59 15.10 -34.76
N HIS A 77 -16.89 14.83 -34.59
CA HIS A 77 -17.84 14.76 -35.70
C HIS A 77 -17.95 16.10 -36.44
N PHE A 78 -18.01 17.22 -35.71
CA PHE A 78 -18.07 18.55 -36.31
C PHE A 78 -16.78 18.92 -37.04
N SER A 79 -15.62 18.41 -36.62
CA SER A 79 -14.33 18.65 -37.30
C SER A 79 -14.26 18.10 -38.73
N THR A 80 -15.18 17.19 -39.09
CA THR A 80 -15.29 16.67 -40.46
C THR A 80 -15.84 17.70 -41.46
N LYS A 81 -16.48 18.76 -40.97
CA LYS A 81 -17.05 19.84 -41.76
C LYS A 81 -16.00 20.78 -42.33
N ASN A 82 -16.40 21.58 -43.33
CA ASN A 82 -15.51 22.55 -43.99
C ASN A 82 -15.20 23.80 -43.15
N TYR A 83 -14.97 23.64 -41.85
CA TYR A 83 -14.54 24.67 -40.92
C TYR A 83 -13.12 24.40 -40.42
N ARG A 84 -12.38 25.46 -40.08
CA ARG A 84 -11.16 25.35 -39.28
C ARG A 84 -11.55 25.35 -37.81
N MET A 85 -11.71 24.16 -37.22
CA MET A 85 -12.07 24.03 -35.81
C MET A 85 -10.84 24.12 -34.90
N LEU A 86 -10.95 24.84 -33.77
CA LEU A 86 -9.94 24.71 -32.72
C LEU A 86 -10.07 23.36 -32.03
N HIS A 87 -8.92 22.81 -31.63
CA HIS A 87 -8.88 21.66 -30.77
C HIS A 87 -9.52 21.99 -29.41
N TRP A 88 -10.33 21.09 -28.85
CA TRP A 88 -11.06 21.35 -27.60
C TRP A 88 -10.14 21.73 -26.43
N ARG A 89 -8.92 21.18 -26.36
CA ARG A 89 -7.90 21.57 -25.37
C ARG A 89 -7.41 22.99 -25.54
N ASP A 90 -7.26 23.47 -26.78
CA ASP A 90 -6.82 24.85 -27.02
C ASP A 90 -7.91 25.82 -26.60
N VAL A 91 -9.18 25.44 -26.81
CA VAL A 91 -10.33 26.19 -26.29
C VAL A 91 -10.25 26.25 -24.77
N ASP A 92 -10.17 25.11 -24.09
CA ASP A 92 -10.17 25.05 -22.62
C ASP A 92 -8.95 25.78 -22.02
N SER A 93 -7.75 25.56 -22.57
CA SER A 93 -6.52 26.20 -22.10
C SER A 93 -6.57 27.72 -22.25
N ARG A 94 -7.06 28.24 -23.38
CA ARG A 94 -7.18 29.69 -23.60
C ARG A 94 -8.23 30.32 -22.69
N LEU A 95 -9.34 29.63 -22.43
CA LEU A 95 -10.38 30.09 -21.51
C LEU A 95 -9.87 30.12 -20.07
N THR A 96 -9.21 29.05 -19.60
CA THR A 96 -8.59 28.99 -18.26
C THR A 96 -7.51 30.07 -18.08
N LEU A 97 -6.67 30.31 -19.09
CA LEU A 97 -5.69 31.41 -19.05
C LEU A 97 -6.36 32.80 -18.96
N ALA A 98 -7.59 32.94 -19.45
CA ALA A 98 -8.41 34.14 -19.32
C ALA A 98 -9.25 34.17 -18.02
N GLY A 99 -9.08 33.19 -17.12
CA GLY A 99 -9.82 33.07 -15.86
C GLY A 99 -11.26 32.55 -16.02
N LEU A 100 -11.57 31.86 -17.13
CA LEU A 100 -12.89 31.35 -17.47
C LEU A 100 -12.92 29.82 -17.38
N ASP A 101 -13.08 29.29 -16.17
CA ASP A 101 -13.12 27.84 -15.95
C ASP A 101 -14.53 27.28 -16.09
N GLY A 102 -14.72 26.45 -17.12
CA GLY A 102 -15.96 25.72 -17.36
C GLY A 102 -17.12 26.54 -17.95
N ALA A 103 -18.22 25.86 -18.25
CA ALA A 103 -19.33 26.41 -19.02
C ALA A 103 -20.08 27.55 -18.30
N ALA A 104 -20.11 27.54 -16.97
CA ALA A 104 -20.76 28.58 -16.18
C ALA A 104 -20.03 29.93 -16.32
N ALA A 105 -18.70 29.94 -16.18
CA ALA A 105 -17.89 31.15 -16.33
C ALA A 105 -17.94 31.69 -17.77
N VAL A 106 -17.94 30.80 -18.76
CA VAL A 106 -18.05 31.16 -20.18
C VAL A 106 -19.40 31.80 -20.52
N LYS A 107 -20.49 31.36 -19.88
CA LYS A 107 -21.85 31.87 -20.14
C LYS A 107 -22.02 33.35 -19.75
N GLU A 108 -21.27 33.81 -18.77
CA GLU A 108 -21.32 35.20 -18.27
C GLU A 108 -20.56 36.19 -19.17
N LYS A 109 -19.88 35.71 -20.23
CA LYS A 109 -19.12 36.56 -21.16
C LYS A 109 -19.86 36.80 -22.46
N SER A 110 -19.61 37.96 -23.06
CA SER A 110 -20.15 38.28 -24.38
C SER A 110 -19.51 37.41 -25.47
N SER A 111 -20.27 37.12 -26.53
CA SER A 111 -19.77 36.34 -27.67
C SER A 111 -18.60 37.04 -28.38
N GLU A 112 -18.53 38.37 -28.34
CA GLU A 112 -17.40 39.15 -28.87
C GLU A 112 -16.10 38.89 -28.09
N GLU A 113 -16.15 38.96 -26.75
CA GLU A 113 -15.00 38.67 -25.89
C GLU A 113 -14.52 37.23 -26.06
N LEU A 114 -15.43 36.27 -26.14
CA LEU A 114 -15.07 34.86 -26.34
C LEU A 114 -14.40 34.62 -27.68
N ARG A 115 -14.88 35.25 -28.76
CA ARG A 115 -14.22 35.22 -30.07
C ARG A 115 -12.82 35.82 -30.02
N ALA A 116 -12.64 36.92 -29.28
CA ALA A 116 -11.34 37.56 -29.12
C ALA A 116 -10.34 36.68 -28.34
N ILE A 117 -10.76 36.06 -27.23
CA ILE A 117 -9.93 35.13 -26.44
C ILE A 117 -9.53 33.91 -27.27
N LEU A 118 -10.46 33.35 -28.03
CA LEU A 118 -10.26 32.12 -28.78
C LEU A 118 -9.63 32.34 -30.15
N GLY A 119 -9.74 33.54 -30.71
CA GLY A 119 -9.28 33.87 -32.06
C GLY A 119 -10.13 33.19 -33.15
N VAL A 120 -11.45 33.23 -33.01
CA VAL A 120 -12.40 32.61 -33.96
C VAL A 120 -13.51 33.53 -34.44
N ASP A 121 -14.09 33.18 -35.57
CA ASP A 121 -15.25 33.87 -36.15
C ASP A 121 -16.59 33.26 -35.67
N GLY A 122 -16.61 31.97 -35.37
CA GLY A 122 -17.82 31.22 -35.00
C GLY A 122 -17.73 30.57 -33.63
N LEU A 123 -18.85 30.59 -32.91
CA LEU A 123 -18.97 29.98 -31.59
C LEU A 123 -20.12 28.96 -31.58
N LEU A 124 -19.80 27.71 -31.26
CA LEU A 124 -20.79 26.67 -31.00
C LEU A 124 -21.00 26.52 -29.50
N TYR A 125 -22.16 26.94 -29.03
CA TYR A 125 -22.64 26.70 -27.67
C TYR A 125 -23.35 25.36 -27.62
N GLY A 126 -23.23 24.66 -26.49
CA GLY A 126 -23.94 23.42 -26.28
C GLY A 126 -24.31 23.18 -24.83
N GLY A 127 -25.31 22.35 -24.62
CA GLY A 127 -25.73 21.85 -23.32
C GLY A 127 -26.13 20.39 -23.43
N ILE A 128 -25.81 19.61 -22.41
CA ILE A 128 -26.23 18.21 -22.33
C ILE A 128 -27.50 18.19 -21.51
N THR A 129 -28.59 17.78 -22.14
CA THR A 129 -29.94 17.88 -21.59
C THR A 129 -30.39 16.60 -20.91
N HIS A 130 -29.90 15.44 -21.34
CA HIS A 130 -30.31 14.14 -20.82
C HIS A 130 -29.11 13.19 -20.75
N TYR A 131 -28.99 12.49 -19.62
CA TYR A 131 -28.18 11.29 -19.48
C TYR A 131 -28.88 10.35 -18.50
N ASN A 132 -29.64 9.41 -19.04
CA ASN A 132 -30.42 8.47 -18.25
C ASN A 132 -30.00 7.04 -18.59
N LYS A 133 -29.76 6.23 -17.55
CA LYS A 133 -29.55 4.78 -17.67
C LYS A 133 -30.77 4.04 -17.13
N THR A 134 -31.39 3.21 -17.96
CA THR A 134 -32.53 2.37 -17.57
C THR A 134 -32.10 0.91 -17.62
N PHE A 135 -32.30 0.16 -16.53
CA PHE A 135 -31.97 -1.27 -16.45
C PHE A 135 -33.24 -2.14 -16.43
N ALA A 136 -33.24 -3.24 -17.19
CA ALA A 136 -34.29 -4.24 -17.21
C ALA A 136 -33.69 -5.67 -17.34
N GLY A 137 -33.34 -6.31 -16.22
CA GLY A 137 -32.65 -7.60 -16.23
C GLY A 137 -31.22 -7.50 -16.75
N ILE A 138 -30.84 -8.32 -17.74
CA ILE A 138 -29.53 -8.23 -18.45
C ILE A 138 -29.45 -7.08 -19.47
N TYR A 139 -30.52 -6.30 -19.58
CA TYR A 139 -30.67 -5.23 -20.56
C TYR A 139 -30.42 -3.86 -19.91
N ALA A 140 -29.67 -3.00 -20.59
CA ALA A 140 -29.53 -1.58 -20.22
C ALA A 140 -29.77 -0.67 -21.44
N GLN A 141 -30.44 0.47 -21.24
CA GLN A 141 -30.64 1.49 -22.27
C GLN A 141 -30.03 2.82 -21.77
N ILE A 142 -29.29 3.51 -22.63
CA ILE A 142 -28.73 4.83 -22.36
C ILE A 142 -29.38 5.86 -23.29
N ALA A 143 -29.87 6.95 -22.72
CA ALA A 143 -30.36 8.11 -23.47
C ALA A 143 -29.40 9.29 -23.30
N VAL A 144 -28.95 9.88 -24.41
CA VAL A 144 -28.06 11.05 -24.46
C VAL A 144 -28.75 12.16 -25.22
N GLY A 145 -28.88 13.33 -24.60
CA GLY A 145 -29.51 14.49 -25.22
C GLY A 145 -28.60 15.70 -25.25
N VAL A 146 -28.63 16.46 -26.34
CA VAL A 146 -27.94 17.75 -26.47
C VAL A 146 -28.88 18.85 -26.96
N GLU A 147 -28.56 20.08 -26.61
CA GLU A 147 -29.04 21.29 -27.24
C GLU A 147 -27.82 22.06 -27.74
N LEU A 148 -27.83 22.50 -29.00
CA LEU A 148 -26.71 23.22 -29.61
C LEU A 148 -27.20 24.50 -30.26
N ARG A 149 -26.37 25.55 -30.19
CA ARG A 149 -26.63 26.84 -30.81
C ARG A 149 -25.34 27.40 -31.41
N PHE A 150 -25.33 27.60 -32.72
CA PHE A 150 -24.17 28.03 -33.49
C PHE A 150 -24.31 29.47 -33.95
N LEU A 151 -23.37 30.33 -33.56
CA LEU A 151 -23.32 31.75 -33.90
C LEU A 151 -22.21 32.04 -34.91
N ASN A 152 -22.48 32.95 -35.85
CA ASN A 152 -21.46 33.52 -36.74
C ASN A 152 -20.77 34.75 -36.11
N ALA A 153 -19.91 35.42 -36.89
CA ALA A 153 -19.13 36.58 -36.44
C ALA A 153 -19.97 37.82 -36.09
N LYS A 154 -21.25 37.85 -36.48
CA LYS A 154 -22.20 38.95 -36.22
C LYS A 154 -23.19 38.62 -35.10
N ASP A 155 -22.94 37.54 -34.35
CA ASP A 155 -23.84 37.00 -33.32
C ASP A 155 -25.20 36.50 -33.84
N GLU A 156 -25.31 36.30 -35.16
CA GLU A 156 -26.49 35.71 -35.77
C GLU A 156 -26.46 34.19 -35.55
N VAL A 157 -27.59 33.64 -35.10
CA VAL A 157 -27.75 32.19 -34.95
C VAL A 157 -27.93 31.59 -36.34
N ILE A 158 -26.96 30.77 -36.77
CA ILE A 158 -26.98 30.11 -38.07
C ILE A 158 -27.55 28.69 -38.00
N TRP A 159 -27.43 28.03 -36.85
CA TRP A 159 -27.97 26.70 -36.61
C TRP A 159 -28.33 26.50 -35.14
N GLU A 160 -29.49 25.91 -34.88
CA GLU A 160 -29.97 25.58 -33.55
C GLU A 160 -30.67 24.23 -33.61
N VAL A 161 -30.30 23.32 -32.71
CA VAL A 161 -30.82 21.95 -32.70
C VAL A 161 -30.96 21.42 -31.29
N LYS A 162 -32.02 20.65 -31.05
CA LYS A 162 -32.18 19.82 -29.86
C LYS A 162 -32.48 18.39 -30.28
N ASP A 163 -31.67 17.46 -29.83
CA ASP A 163 -31.82 16.04 -30.18
C ASP A 163 -31.48 15.14 -28.99
N VAL A 164 -32.13 13.97 -28.94
CA VAL A 164 -31.94 12.93 -27.93
C VAL A 164 -31.86 11.58 -28.62
N GLN A 165 -30.69 10.95 -28.51
CA GLN A 165 -30.46 9.60 -29.02
C GLN A 165 -30.55 8.58 -27.90
N ARG A 166 -31.08 7.41 -28.23
CA ARG A 166 -31.19 6.27 -27.32
C ARG A 166 -30.43 5.09 -27.89
N SER A 167 -29.57 4.52 -27.07
CA SER A 167 -28.70 3.41 -27.43
C SER A 167 -28.90 2.26 -26.46
N HIS A 168 -28.76 1.04 -26.96
CA HIS A 168 -29.03 -0.20 -26.21
C HIS A 168 -27.71 -0.91 -25.85
N ALA A 169 -27.65 -1.48 -24.64
CA ALA A 169 -26.50 -2.20 -24.14
C ALA A 169 -26.57 -3.69 -24.48
N GLY A 170 -25.46 -4.24 -24.97
CA GLY A 170 -25.25 -5.68 -25.12
C GLY A 170 -24.32 -6.04 -26.27
N GLY A 171 -23.23 -6.74 -25.96
CA GLY A 171 -22.30 -7.32 -26.95
C GLY A 171 -20.83 -6.98 -26.67
N LEU A 172 -19.96 -7.99 -26.71
CA LEU A 172 -18.52 -7.80 -26.84
C LEU A 172 -18.22 -7.74 -28.33
N SER A 173 -17.57 -6.67 -28.81
CA SER A 173 -17.13 -6.64 -30.19
C SER A 173 -16.00 -7.64 -30.40
N THR A 174 -16.03 -8.41 -31.50
CA THR A 174 -15.01 -9.40 -31.84
C THR A 174 -13.99 -8.90 -32.87
N ASN A 175 -14.20 -7.70 -33.43
CA ASN A 175 -13.26 -7.09 -34.36
C ASN A 175 -12.00 -6.56 -33.62
N PRO A 176 -10.87 -6.37 -34.31
CA PRO A 176 -9.60 -6.00 -33.66
C PRO A 176 -9.66 -4.74 -32.79
N VAL A 177 -10.29 -3.67 -33.29
CA VAL A 177 -10.41 -2.41 -32.52
C VAL A 177 -11.35 -2.56 -31.33
N GLY A 178 -12.43 -3.33 -31.50
CA GLY A 178 -13.38 -3.67 -30.45
C GLY A 178 -12.77 -4.51 -29.32
N LEU A 179 -11.75 -5.31 -29.58
CA LEU A 179 -11.03 -6.03 -28.52
C LEU A 179 -10.27 -5.07 -27.59
N ILE A 180 -9.62 -4.03 -28.13
CA ILE A 180 -8.97 -2.98 -27.33
C ILE A 180 -10.02 -2.28 -26.45
N MET A 181 -11.20 -1.99 -27.01
CA MET A 181 -12.32 -1.39 -26.27
C MET A 181 -12.86 -2.30 -25.16
N ASN A 182 -13.03 -3.59 -25.42
CA ASN A 182 -13.48 -4.54 -24.42
C ASN A 182 -12.51 -4.62 -23.23
N ALA A 183 -11.20 -4.62 -23.50
CA ALA A 183 -10.16 -4.62 -22.47
C ALA A 183 -10.24 -3.35 -21.60
N LEU A 184 -10.44 -2.18 -22.23
CA LEU A 184 -10.64 -0.92 -21.53
C LEU A 184 -11.88 -0.94 -20.61
N VAL A 185 -12.98 -1.50 -21.10
CA VAL A 185 -14.23 -1.62 -20.35
C VAL A 185 -14.07 -2.55 -19.14
N ALA A 186 -13.37 -3.67 -19.32
CA ALA A 186 -13.12 -4.66 -18.27
C ALA A 186 -12.22 -4.12 -17.14
N ALA A 187 -11.17 -3.37 -17.49
CA ALA A 187 -10.22 -2.83 -16.52
C ALA A 187 -10.80 -1.75 -15.58
N LYS A 188 -11.95 -1.15 -15.93
CA LYS A 188 -12.46 0.08 -15.26
C LYS A 188 -13.89 0.04 -14.77
N HIS A 189 -14.51 -1.14 -14.73
CA HIS A 189 -15.94 -1.27 -14.40
C HIS A 189 -16.85 -0.39 -15.28
N LEU A 190 -16.41 -0.01 -16.48
CA LEU A 190 -17.16 0.83 -17.44
C LEU A 190 -18.22 0.03 -18.22
N TYR A 191 -18.55 -1.19 -17.77
CA TYR A 191 -19.49 -2.09 -18.46
C TYR A 191 -20.89 -1.48 -18.65
N GLY A 192 -21.22 -0.37 -17.97
CA GLY A 192 -22.45 0.41 -18.17
C GLY A 192 -22.28 1.70 -18.99
N ASP A 193 -21.12 1.97 -19.58
CA ASP A 193 -20.75 3.28 -20.15
C ASP A 193 -20.25 3.25 -21.60
N ILE A 194 -19.90 2.10 -22.18
CA ILE A 194 -19.57 2.04 -23.62
C ILE A 194 -20.74 2.47 -24.51
N ASN A 195 -21.98 2.23 -24.06
CA ASN A 195 -23.17 2.64 -24.80
C ASN A 195 -23.38 4.16 -24.77
N LEU A 196 -22.76 4.90 -23.84
CA LEU A 196 -22.73 6.36 -23.87
C LEU A 196 -21.84 6.83 -25.02
N TYR A 197 -20.67 6.22 -25.22
CA TYR A 197 -19.81 6.53 -26.37
C TYR A 197 -20.50 6.24 -27.69
N ARG A 198 -21.20 5.10 -27.79
CA ARG A 198 -21.99 4.75 -28.99
C ARG A 198 -23.16 5.71 -29.23
N ALA A 199 -23.94 6.02 -28.19
CA ALA A 199 -25.03 7.00 -28.27
C ALA A 199 -24.52 8.39 -28.66
N ALA A 200 -23.41 8.83 -28.08
CA ALA A 200 -22.78 10.11 -28.39
C ALA A 200 -22.21 10.14 -29.82
N ASP A 201 -21.67 9.02 -30.30
CA ASP A 201 -21.20 8.86 -31.68
C ASP A 201 -22.35 8.94 -32.69
N GLU A 202 -23.43 8.18 -32.46
CA GLU A 202 -24.64 8.22 -33.29
C GLU A 202 -25.22 9.64 -33.34
N LEU A 203 -25.41 10.26 -32.17
CA LEU A 203 -25.89 11.63 -32.04
C LEU A 203 -24.97 12.63 -32.75
N GLY A 204 -23.66 12.53 -32.54
CA GLY A 204 -22.71 13.45 -33.16
C GLY A 204 -22.64 13.31 -34.68
N ARG A 205 -22.70 12.08 -35.19
CA ARG A 205 -22.73 11.79 -36.63
C ARG A 205 -23.96 12.37 -37.30
N ASP A 206 -25.14 12.20 -36.69
CA ASP A 206 -26.39 12.68 -37.26
C ASP A 206 -26.49 14.21 -37.18
N LEU A 207 -26.10 14.79 -36.05
CA LEU A 207 -26.01 16.24 -35.90
C LEU A 207 -24.98 16.87 -36.83
N ALA A 208 -23.86 16.19 -37.10
CA ALA A 208 -22.92 16.65 -38.10
C ALA A 208 -23.57 16.69 -39.48
N LYS A 209 -24.34 15.67 -39.92
CA LYS A 209 -25.01 15.73 -41.23
C LYS A 209 -25.91 16.96 -41.38
N GLU A 210 -26.58 17.35 -40.30
CA GLU A 210 -27.46 18.54 -40.27
C GLU A 210 -26.72 19.88 -40.14
N MET A 211 -25.51 19.89 -39.58
CA MET A 211 -24.74 21.11 -39.38
C MET A 211 -24.40 21.75 -40.74
N PRO A 212 -24.73 23.05 -40.95
CA PRO A 212 -24.38 23.76 -42.18
C PRO A 212 -22.86 23.81 -42.34
N GLU A 213 -22.36 23.92 -43.57
CA GLU A 213 -20.92 24.04 -43.82
C GLU A 213 -20.59 24.92 -45.03
N PRO A 214 -19.44 25.61 -45.03
CA PRO A 214 -18.94 26.31 -46.20
C PRO A 214 -18.75 25.36 -47.38
N GLN A 215 -18.87 25.88 -48.60
CA GLN A 215 -18.59 25.09 -49.79
C GLN A 215 -17.15 24.56 -49.76
N SER A 216 -16.99 23.25 -49.93
CA SER A 216 -15.68 22.63 -50.06
C SER A 216 -15.01 23.09 -51.35
N VAL A 217 -13.74 23.45 -51.26
CA VAL A 217 -12.88 23.74 -52.42
C VAL A 217 -12.53 22.44 -53.20
N SER A 218 -12.63 21.28 -52.56
CA SER A 218 -12.38 19.96 -53.16
C SER A 218 -13.68 19.17 -53.33
N LYS A 219 -13.88 18.58 -54.52
CA LYS A 219 -14.98 17.64 -54.78
C LYS A 219 -14.72 16.24 -54.20
N ARG A 220 -13.52 15.96 -53.69
CA ARG A 220 -13.16 14.65 -53.10
C ARG A 220 -13.47 14.64 -51.62
N LYS A 221 -14.29 13.65 -51.20
CA LYS A 221 -14.60 13.41 -49.79
C LYS A 221 -13.35 12.91 -49.07
N LYS A 222 -13.13 13.38 -47.85
CA LYS A 222 -12.05 12.87 -46.97
C LYS A 222 -12.40 11.46 -46.47
N PRO A 223 -11.42 10.59 -46.17
CA PRO A 223 -11.68 9.28 -45.59
C PRO A 223 -12.41 9.43 -44.25
N LEU A 224 -13.45 8.63 -44.00
CA LEU A 224 -14.20 8.71 -42.75
C LEU A 224 -13.41 8.05 -41.62
N ILE A 225 -13.35 8.69 -40.45
CA ILE A 225 -12.96 8.03 -39.19
C ILE A 225 -14.21 7.99 -38.32
N SER A 226 -14.55 6.79 -37.83
CA SER A 226 -15.66 6.61 -36.90
C SER A 226 -15.18 6.47 -35.46
N ASN A 227 -13.97 5.97 -35.24
CA ASN A 227 -13.49 5.72 -33.88
C ASN A 227 -11.96 5.73 -33.79
N VAL A 228 -11.43 6.18 -32.64
CA VAL A 228 -10.01 6.05 -32.28
C VAL A 228 -9.91 5.65 -30.81
N VAL A 229 -9.28 4.51 -30.55
CA VAL A 229 -9.19 3.89 -29.22
C VAL A 229 -7.74 3.71 -28.84
N HIS A 230 -7.43 3.70 -27.56
CA HIS A 230 -6.10 3.32 -27.08
C HIS A 230 -6.17 2.60 -25.73
N SER A 231 -5.19 1.75 -25.44
CA SER A 231 -5.15 0.96 -24.19
C SER A 231 -4.78 1.76 -22.94
N GLY A 232 -4.06 2.88 -23.08
CA GLY A 232 -3.53 3.69 -21.97
C GLY A 232 -4.52 4.63 -21.25
N VAL A 233 -5.82 4.53 -21.50
CA VAL A 233 -6.83 5.42 -20.89
C VAL A 233 -6.86 5.21 -19.37
N ASP A 234 -6.91 6.29 -18.57
CA ASP A 234 -6.73 6.38 -17.09
C ASP A 234 -5.75 5.38 -16.47
N GLN A 235 -4.69 5.06 -17.21
CA GLN A 235 -3.55 4.33 -16.70
C GLN A 235 -2.34 5.25 -16.74
N TYR A 236 -1.42 5.04 -15.81
CA TYR A 236 -0.08 5.58 -15.89
C TYR A 236 0.80 4.45 -16.41
N LEU A 237 1.02 4.46 -17.72
CA LEU A 237 1.91 3.48 -18.33
C LEU A 237 3.36 3.84 -18.02
N LYS A 238 4.27 2.87 -18.11
CA LYS A 238 5.71 3.09 -17.94
C LYS A 238 6.51 2.40 -19.04
N TYR A 239 7.82 2.56 -18.96
CA TYR A 239 8.80 1.98 -19.87
C TYR A 239 8.61 0.46 -19.97
N GLY A 240 8.57 -0.04 -21.20
CA GLY A 240 8.33 -1.44 -21.50
C GLY A 240 6.86 -1.81 -21.63
N ASP A 241 5.92 -0.99 -21.14
CA ASP A 241 4.51 -1.20 -21.40
C ASP A 241 4.20 -0.99 -22.89
N THR A 242 3.21 -1.73 -23.38
CA THR A 242 2.75 -1.63 -24.77
C THR A 242 1.46 -0.82 -24.83
N LEU A 243 1.52 0.30 -25.56
CA LEU A 243 0.35 1.07 -25.93
C LEU A 243 -0.21 0.52 -27.23
N GLU A 244 -1.44 0.01 -27.18
CA GLU A 244 -2.19 -0.42 -28.36
C GLU A 244 -3.14 0.70 -28.77
N ILE A 245 -3.24 0.93 -30.09
CA ILE A 245 -4.06 1.98 -30.69
C ILE A 245 -4.88 1.35 -31.81
N GLY A 246 -6.17 1.66 -31.85
CA GLY A 246 -7.07 1.22 -32.90
C GLY A 246 -7.75 2.38 -33.59
N ILE A 247 -7.93 2.31 -34.91
CA ILE A 247 -8.73 3.26 -35.69
C ILE A 247 -9.78 2.47 -36.48
N GLU A 248 -11.04 2.89 -36.38
CA GLU A 248 -12.12 2.41 -37.25
C GLU A 248 -12.45 3.51 -38.29
N GLY A 249 -12.54 3.14 -39.57
CA GLY A 249 -12.84 4.10 -40.62
C GLY A 249 -12.90 3.51 -42.03
N ALA A 250 -12.61 4.35 -43.03
CA ALA A 250 -12.61 3.95 -44.44
C ALA A 250 -11.59 2.82 -44.70
N PRO A 251 -11.96 1.74 -45.40
CA PRO A 251 -11.05 0.62 -45.70
C PRO A 251 -10.05 0.96 -46.81
N GLY A 252 -8.91 0.27 -46.82
CA GLY A 252 -7.89 0.34 -47.87
C GLY A 252 -7.09 1.64 -47.92
N VAL A 253 -7.07 2.43 -46.85
CA VAL A 253 -6.33 3.70 -46.76
C VAL A 253 -5.14 3.60 -45.80
N THR A 254 -4.22 4.56 -45.83
CA THR A 254 -3.09 4.60 -44.88
C THR A 254 -3.54 5.14 -43.54
N ALA A 255 -3.15 4.49 -42.44
CA ALA A 255 -3.53 4.85 -41.09
C ALA A 255 -2.32 5.11 -40.20
N ALA A 256 -2.39 6.17 -39.38
CA ALA A 256 -1.36 6.50 -38.41
C ALA A 256 -1.98 7.19 -37.19
N ALA A 257 -1.37 7.03 -36.02
CA ALA A 257 -1.70 7.77 -34.81
C ALA A 257 -0.61 8.79 -34.52
N SER A 258 -1.01 10.00 -34.14
CA SER A 258 -0.12 11.08 -33.72
C SER A 258 -0.32 11.32 -32.24
N ILE A 259 0.78 11.24 -31.49
CA ILE A 259 0.81 11.42 -30.03
C ILE A 259 1.91 12.42 -29.72
N ASP A 260 1.56 13.52 -29.06
CA ASP A 260 2.55 14.52 -28.67
C ASP A 260 3.60 13.92 -27.72
N GLY A 261 4.87 14.26 -27.94
CA GLY A 261 6.01 13.68 -27.20
C GLY A 261 6.42 12.24 -27.56
N ILE A 262 5.61 11.48 -28.31
CA ILE A 262 5.99 10.16 -28.86
C ILE A 262 6.28 10.25 -30.36
N GLY A 263 5.43 10.96 -31.11
CA GLY A 263 5.53 11.11 -32.57
C GLY A 263 4.40 10.39 -33.31
N ILE A 264 4.73 9.85 -34.49
CA ILE A 264 3.79 9.13 -35.36
C ILE A 264 3.98 7.62 -35.14
N VAL A 265 2.88 6.92 -34.94
CA VAL A 265 2.79 5.46 -34.87
C VAL A 265 2.02 5.00 -36.10
N ASP A 266 2.62 4.19 -36.96
CA ASP A 266 1.94 3.63 -38.13
C ASP A 266 1.00 2.49 -37.70
N LEU A 267 -0.17 2.40 -38.34
CA LEU A 267 -1.14 1.34 -38.08
C LEU A 267 -1.30 0.46 -39.33
N THR A 268 -1.54 -0.83 -39.09
CA THR A 268 -1.81 -1.82 -40.15
C THR A 268 -3.30 -2.15 -40.19
N GLU A 269 -3.88 -2.23 -41.39
CA GLU A 269 -5.25 -2.72 -41.57
C GLU A 269 -5.28 -4.24 -41.34
N GLU A 270 -5.94 -4.69 -40.28
CA GLU A 270 -6.09 -6.12 -39.98
C GLU A 270 -7.37 -6.69 -40.56
N GLU A 271 -8.45 -5.89 -40.55
CA GLU A 271 -9.71 -6.16 -41.23
C GLU A 271 -10.13 -4.91 -42.00
N PRO A 272 -10.98 -5.01 -43.04
CA PRO A 272 -11.44 -3.84 -43.80
C PRO A 272 -11.96 -2.71 -42.89
N GLY A 273 -11.24 -1.58 -42.89
CA GLY A 273 -11.56 -0.40 -42.09
C GLY A 273 -11.18 -0.49 -40.60
N GLN A 274 -10.43 -1.50 -40.19
CA GLN A 274 -9.97 -1.76 -38.82
C GLN A 274 -8.44 -1.75 -38.79
N TYR A 275 -7.88 -0.68 -38.23
CA TYR A 275 -6.44 -0.45 -38.20
C TYR A 275 -5.91 -0.60 -36.78
N ILE A 276 -4.81 -1.33 -36.61
CA ILE A 276 -4.16 -1.56 -35.31
C ILE A 276 -2.69 -1.14 -35.37
N GLY A 277 -2.25 -0.43 -34.34
CA GLY A 277 -0.85 -0.08 -34.12
C GLY A 277 -0.46 -0.37 -32.68
N LYS A 278 0.81 -0.76 -32.49
CA LYS A 278 1.38 -1.04 -31.18
C LYS A 278 2.70 -0.32 -31.04
N ILE A 279 2.92 0.32 -29.91
CA ILE A 279 4.19 0.94 -29.58
C ILE A 279 4.61 0.55 -28.16
N VAL A 280 5.85 0.10 -28.03
CA VAL A 280 6.49 -0.12 -26.72
C VAL A 280 7.03 1.21 -26.24
N LEU A 281 6.67 1.61 -25.03
CA LEU A 281 7.08 2.89 -24.49
C LEU A 281 8.57 2.90 -24.12
N ASP A 282 9.30 3.87 -24.67
CA ASP A 282 10.69 4.18 -24.37
C ASP A 282 10.84 4.95 -23.03
N ARG A 283 12.03 4.91 -22.43
CA ARG A 283 12.40 5.63 -21.21
C ARG A 283 12.28 7.16 -21.34
N LYS A 284 12.41 7.69 -22.55
CA LYS A 284 12.28 9.14 -22.81
C LYS A 284 10.84 9.65 -22.74
N HIS A 285 9.83 8.76 -22.84
CA HIS A 285 8.44 9.18 -22.79
C HIS A 285 8.06 9.45 -21.35
N ASN A 286 7.74 10.71 -21.03
CA ASN A 286 7.19 11.09 -19.74
C ASN A 286 6.13 12.16 -20.02
N LEU A 287 4.88 11.75 -20.00
CA LEU A 287 3.77 12.44 -20.64
C LEU A 287 2.59 12.46 -19.68
N THR A 288 2.00 13.64 -19.50
CA THR A 288 0.81 13.80 -18.67
C THR A 288 -0.30 14.34 -19.54
N ASP A 289 -1.46 13.68 -19.46
CA ASP A 289 -2.69 14.14 -20.07
C ASP A 289 -2.57 14.38 -21.59
N ILE A 290 -1.93 13.46 -22.33
CA ILE A 290 -1.73 13.61 -23.78
C ILE A 290 -2.87 12.96 -24.58
N ALA A 291 -3.32 13.63 -25.64
CA ALA A 291 -4.34 13.10 -26.54
C ALA A 291 -3.73 12.18 -27.60
N VAL A 292 -4.41 11.07 -27.90
CA VAL A 292 -4.09 10.19 -29.03
C VAL A 292 -4.95 10.58 -30.22
N VAL A 293 -4.33 10.95 -31.35
CA VAL A 293 -5.04 11.42 -32.56
C VAL A 293 -4.84 10.43 -33.69
N GLY A 294 -5.89 9.73 -34.09
CA GLY A 294 -5.86 8.87 -35.27
C GLY A 294 -5.99 9.67 -36.56
N ARG A 295 -5.32 9.24 -37.62
CA ARG A 295 -5.32 9.85 -38.94
C ARG A 295 -5.48 8.79 -40.01
N LEU A 296 -6.32 9.08 -41.00
CA LEU A 296 -6.46 8.28 -42.22
C LEU A 296 -6.11 9.17 -43.42
N GLN A 297 -5.42 8.59 -44.40
CA GLN A 297 -5.03 9.25 -45.63
C GLN A 297 -5.32 8.35 -46.84
N ASP A 298 -6.11 8.86 -47.79
CA ASP A 298 -6.36 8.16 -49.05
C ASP A 298 -5.19 8.29 -50.04
N ASP A 299 -5.23 7.51 -51.13
CA ASP A 299 -4.21 7.50 -52.19
C ASP A 299 -4.05 8.85 -52.90
N PHE A 300 -5.01 9.75 -52.72
CA PHE A 300 -5.02 11.08 -53.31
C PHE A 300 -4.50 12.17 -52.37
N GLY A 301 -4.04 11.79 -51.17
CA GLY A 301 -3.49 12.69 -50.15
C GLY A 301 -4.53 13.40 -49.30
N GLN A 302 -5.81 13.04 -49.38
CA GLN A 302 -6.84 13.60 -48.52
C GLN A 302 -6.76 12.96 -47.14
N THR A 303 -6.63 13.80 -46.11
CA THR A 303 -6.46 13.36 -44.72
C THR A 303 -7.67 13.68 -43.85
N SER A 304 -7.98 12.75 -42.94
CA SER A 304 -8.87 12.98 -41.79
C SER A 304 -8.12 12.77 -40.49
N SER A 305 -8.61 13.38 -39.41
CA SER A 305 -8.05 13.21 -38.06
C SER A 305 -9.16 13.12 -37.03
N TRP A 306 -8.94 12.33 -35.99
CA TRP A 306 -9.91 12.09 -34.94
C TRP A 306 -9.21 11.93 -33.59
N VAL A 307 -9.63 12.70 -32.60
CA VAL A 307 -9.05 12.64 -31.24
C VAL A 307 -9.76 11.53 -30.46
N SER A 308 -9.03 10.65 -29.80
CA SER A 308 -9.65 9.61 -28.99
C SER A 308 -10.58 10.22 -27.91
N PRO A 309 -11.88 9.86 -27.87
CA PRO A 309 -12.81 10.42 -26.89
C PRO A 309 -12.69 9.75 -25.50
N TYR A 310 -12.02 8.60 -25.40
CA TYR A 310 -12.07 7.72 -24.24
C TYR A 310 -11.25 8.19 -23.04
N GLY A 311 -10.27 9.07 -23.26
CA GLY A 311 -9.48 9.67 -22.19
C GLY A 311 -8.11 10.09 -22.70
N LEU A 312 -7.22 10.38 -21.77
CA LEU A 312 -5.88 10.85 -22.06
C LEU A 312 -4.86 9.76 -21.73
N LEU A 313 -3.74 9.80 -22.43
CA LEU A 313 -2.59 8.96 -22.20
C LEU A 313 -1.70 9.61 -21.13
N ASN A 314 -1.36 8.83 -20.11
CA ASN A 314 -0.31 9.17 -19.15
C ASN A 314 0.81 8.14 -19.26
N VAL A 315 2.04 8.62 -19.32
CA VAL A 315 3.25 7.82 -19.25
C VAL A 315 4.11 8.41 -18.15
N ASP A 316 4.38 7.63 -17.12
CA ASP A 316 5.23 8.03 -16.01
C ASP A 316 6.40 7.04 -15.87
N ASN A 317 7.59 7.55 -16.14
CA ASN A 317 8.86 6.83 -16.06
C ASN A 317 9.72 7.26 -14.87
N SER A 318 9.17 8.08 -13.98
CA SER A 318 9.90 8.67 -12.86
C SER A 318 9.65 7.83 -11.61
N ALA A 319 10.67 7.12 -11.13
CA ALA A 319 10.54 6.40 -9.87
C ALA A 319 10.51 7.38 -8.67
N PRO A 320 9.73 7.09 -7.61
CA PRO A 320 9.75 7.89 -6.39
C PRO A 320 11.12 7.98 -5.73
N GLY A 321 11.31 9.02 -4.93
CA GLY A 321 12.48 9.18 -4.07
C GLY A 321 12.63 8.09 -3.00
N LYS A 322 13.77 8.11 -2.31
CA LYS A 322 14.02 7.23 -1.16
C LYS A 322 13.17 7.66 0.03
N VAL A 323 12.70 6.68 0.79
CA VAL A 323 12.15 6.95 2.13
C VAL A 323 13.24 7.52 3.05
N ALA A 324 12.86 8.43 3.95
CA ALA A 324 13.80 9.05 4.89
C ALA A 324 13.53 8.58 6.33
N ALA A 325 14.50 8.81 7.23
CA ALA A 325 14.37 8.52 8.66
C ALA A 325 13.82 7.11 8.98
N LEU A 326 14.25 6.11 8.21
CA LEU A 326 13.85 4.71 8.42
C LEU A 326 14.33 4.24 9.79
N GLN A 327 13.41 3.67 10.57
CA GLN A 327 13.65 3.18 11.92
C GLN A 327 12.98 1.83 12.12
N ALA A 328 13.62 1.00 12.96
CA ALA A 328 13.13 -0.31 13.36
C ALA A 328 13.15 -0.40 14.89
N GLU A 329 11.99 -0.61 15.50
CA GLU A 329 11.82 -0.69 16.95
C GLU A 329 11.47 -2.13 17.36
N SER A 330 12.18 -2.66 18.36
CA SER A 330 11.96 -4.02 18.85
C SER A 330 10.59 -4.18 19.51
N ARG A 331 9.95 -5.33 19.28
CA ARG A 331 8.77 -5.81 20.00
C ARG A 331 8.91 -7.31 20.22
N ASN A 332 8.13 -7.85 21.17
CA ASN A 332 8.11 -9.29 21.40
C ASN A 332 7.62 -10.01 20.14
N SER A 333 8.50 -10.82 19.53
CA SER A 333 8.28 -11.54 18.28
C SER A 333 7.86 -10.66 17.11
N ALA A 334 8.24 -9.38 17.14
CA ALA A 334 7.85 -8.40 16.13
C ALA A 334 8.84 -7.23 16.02
N ILE A 335 8.76 -6.49 14.93
CA ILE A 335 9.45 -5.21 14.74
C ILE A 335 8.45 -4.19 14.22
N ASN A 336 8.36 -3.02 14.86
CA ASN A 336 7.67 -1.88 14.27
C ASN A 336 8.65 -1.10 13.38
N VAL A 337 8.30 -0.93 12.12
CA VAL A 337 9.10 -0.23 11.12
C VAL A 337 8.38 1.08 10.79
N ARG A 338 9.11 2.20 10.80
CA ARG A 338 8.56 3.53 10.47
C ARG A 338 9.53 4.32 9.60
N TRP A 339 8.99 5.14 8.70
CA TRP A 339 9.77 6.00 7.82
C TRP A 339 9.02 7.30 7.52
N THR A 340 9.72 8.23 6.89
CA THR A 340 9.14 9.45 6.32
C THR A 340 8.96 9.25 4.82
N ALA A 341 7.75 9.53 4.34
CA ALA A 341 7.41 9.51 2.91
C ALA A 341 8.33 10.45 2.12
N PRO A 342 8.78 10.07 0.91
CA PRO A 342 9.40 11.01 -0.01
C PRO A 342 8.41 12.10 -0.43
N GLY A 343 8.91 13.22 -0.97
CA GLY A 343 8.10 14.38 -1.32
C GLY A 343 7.31 14.25 -2.64
N ASP A 344 7.40 13.09 -3.30
CA ASP A 344 6.75 12.82 -4.58
C ASP A 344 5.22 12.77 -4.41
N PRO A 345 4.44 13.52 -5.21
CA PRO A 345 2.99 13.67 -5.02
C PRO A 345 2.16 12.46 -5.50
N ASP A 346 2.78 11.51 -6.19
CA ASP A 346 2.15 10.37 -6.86
C ASP A 346 2.45 9.01 -6.21
N ILE A 347 3.06 9.01 -5.03
CA ILE A 347 3.28 7.79 -4.23
C ILE A 347 1.95 7.08 -4.01
N SER A 348 1.90 5.80 -4.40
CA SER A 348 0.75 4.93 -4.20
C SER A 348 0.91 3.99 -3.01
N GLY A 349 2.15 3.74 -2.57
CA GLY A 349 2.42 2.97 -1.38
C GLY A 349 3.90 2.60 -1.23
N TYR A 350 4.14 1.63 -0.37
CA TYR A 350 5.47 1.15 0.00
C TYR A 350 5.53 -0.37 -0.08
N GLU A 351 6.63 -0.89 -0.59
CA GLU A 351 6.98 -2.30 -0.53
C GLU A 351 7.99 -2.50 0.61
N ILE A 352 7.63 -3.35 1.57
CA ILE A 352 8.46 -3.69 2.71
C ILE A 352 8.83 -5.15 2.56
N SER A 353 10.12 -5.45 2.57
CA SER A 353 10.65 -6.81 2.55
C SER A 353 11.69 -6.99 3.65
N TRP A 354 11.91 -8.21 4.09
CA TRP A 354 12.94 -8.51 5.08
C TRP A 354 13.62 -9.83 4.82
N ALA A 355 14.89 -9.92 5.21
CA ALA A 355 15.75 -11.09 5.05
C ALA A 355 16.55 -11.36 6.33
N ASN A 356 17.04 -12.60 6.48
CA ASN A 356 17.88 -12.98 7.62
C ASN A 356 19.33 -12.49 7.48
N THR A 357 19.74 -12.05 6.29
CA THR A 357 21.04 -11.45 6.02
C THR A 357 20.87 -10.21 5.13
N GLU A 358 21.82 -9.29 5.18
CA GLU A 358 21.73 -7.99 4.51
C GLU A 358 21.59 -8.09 2.97
N THR A 359 22.21 -9.11 2.40
CA THR A 359 22.26 -9.39 0.95
C THR A 359 21.48 -10.65 0.55
N GLY A 360 20.86 -11.32 1.52
CA GLY A 360 20.11 -12.56 1.28
C GLY A 360 18.76 -12.35 0.62
N THR A 361 18.16 -13.46 0.19
CA THR A 361 16.79 -13.46 -0.32
C THR A 361 15.81 -13.08 0.79
N ALA A 362 14.79 -12.30 0.42
CA ALA A 362 13.72 -11.94 1.33
C ALA A 362 13.01 -13.19 1.88
N SER A 363 12.91 -13.29 3.21
CA SER A 363 12.11 -14.29 3.91
C SER A 363 10.63 -13.88 4.00
N GLY A 364 10.33 -12.58 3.81
CA GLY A 364 8.97 -12.08 3.72
C GLY A 364 8.87 -10.74 3.00
N LYS A 365 7.67 -10.41 2.54
CA LYS A 365 7.31 -9.13 1.91
C LYS A 365 5.85 -8.76 2.18
N LEU A 366 5.56 -7.46 2.17
CA LEU A 366 4.22 -6.90 2.23
C LEU A 366 4.18 -5.54 1.51
N GLN A 367 2.97 -5.05 1.25
CA GLN A 367 2.76 -3.67 0.79
C GLN A 367 1.90 -2.91 1.80
N SER A 368 2.13 -1.61 1.94
CA SER A 368 1.37 -0.72 2.82
C SER A 368 1.18 0.64 2.16
N SER A 369 0.05 1.29 2.40
CA SER A 369 -0.16 2.71 2.10
C SER A 369 0.37 3.62 3.22
N ASP A 370 0.54 3.08 4.43
CA ASP A 370 0.98 3.82 5.60
C ASP A 370 2.50 3.85 5.71
N SER A 371 3.07 4.93 6.26
CA SER A 371 4.51 5.06 6.52
C SER A 371 4.98 4.33 7.79
N THR A 372 4.19 3.37 8.26
CA THR A 372 4.52 2.49 9.39
C THR A 372 3.90 1.11 9.17
N VAL A 373 4.61 0.07 9.61
CA VAL A 373 4.11 -1.31 9.62
C VAL A 373 4.69 -2.10 10.78
N THR A 374 3.93 -3.05 11.31
CA THR A 374 4.44 -4.05 12.26
C THR A 374 4.71 -5.35 11.54
N LEU A 375 5.96 -5.80 11.57
CA LEU A 375 6.37 -7.14 11.12
C LEU A 375 6.20 -8.10 12.29
N GLU A 376 5.29 -9.07 12.18
CA GLU A 376 4.96 -10.01 13.25
C GLU A 376 5.54 -11.42 13.00
N LYS A 377 5.40 -12.30 13.99
CA LYS A 377 5.81 -13.72 13.93
C LYS A 377 7.30 -13.90 13.66
N LEU A 378 8.11 -12.97 14.15
CA LEU A 378 9.55 -13.01 14.07
C LEU A 378 10.13 -13.75 15.27
N LEU A 379 11.30 -14.36 15.10
CA LEU A 379 12.04 -14.97 16.21
C LEU A 379 12.78 -13.88 16.99
N ASN A 380 12.57 -13.84 18.30
CA ASN A 380 13.30 -12.91 19.16
C ASN A 380 14.81 -13.18 19.11
N PHE A 381 15.58 -12.10 19.25
CA PHE A 381 17.05 -12.06 19.24
C PHE A 381 17.70 -12.47 17.91
N GLN A 382 16.92 -12.79 16.87
CA GLN A 382 17.43 -12.97 15.52
C GLN A 382 17.37 -11.65 14.75
N THR A 383 18.52 -11.09 14.40
CA THR A 383 18.57 -9.87 13.59
C THR A 383 18.08 -10.15 12.17
N ILE A 384 17.18 -9.30 11.69
CA ILE A 384 16.72 -9.27 10.30
C ILE A 384 17.07 -7.93 9.65
N TYR A 385 17.08 -7.92 8.33
CA TYR A 385 17.37 -6.74 7.52
C TYR A 385 16.11 -6.36 6.78
N VAL A 386 15.51 -5.24 7.15
CA VAL A 386 14.28 -4.70 6.56
C VAL A 386 14.67 -3.75 5.44
N SER A 387 13.98 -3.84 4.32
CA SER A 387 14.15 -3.01 3.12
C SER A 387 12.80 -2.37 2.78
N VAL A 388 12.79 -1.05 2.62
CA VAL A 388 11.58 -0.28 2.29
C VAL A 388 11.82 0.54 1.03
N SER A 389 10.94 0.41 0.04
CA SER A 389 10.90 1.26 -1.17
C SER A 389 9.51 1.82 -1.39
N ALA A 390 9.42 3.06 -1.88
CA ALA A 390 8.16 3.64 -2.34
C ALA A 390 7.86 3.19 -3.79
N PHE A 391 6.59 3.13 -4.14
CA PHE A 391 6.14 2.96 -5.51
C PHE A 391 5.02 3.94 -5.86
N ASP A 392 5.00 4.39 -7.11
CA ASP A 392 4.02 5.35 -7.64
C ASP A 392 2.79 4.66 -8.29
N ARG A 393 1.94 5.46 -8.93
CA ARG A 393 0.73 5.01 -9.64
C ARG A 393 1.03 4.20 -10.90
N ALA A 394 2.16 4.43 -11.55
CA ALA A 394 2.63 3.61 -12.67
C ALA A 394 3.29 2.30 -12.19
N GLY A 395 3.51 2.17 -10.89
CA GLY A 395 4.25 1.09 -10.26
C GLY A 395 5.75 1.14 -10.57
N ASN A 396 6.33 2.32 -10.83
CA ASN A 396 7.78 2.46 -10.74
C ASN A 396 8.17 2.37 -9.27
N ARG A 397 9.31 1.75 -9.00
CA ARG A 397 9.82 1.56 -7.65
C ARG A 397 11.05 2.43 -7.43
N GLY A 398 11.01 3.20 -6.36
CA GLY A 398 12.17 3.95 -5.88
C GLY A 398 13.27 3.02 -5.37
N GLU A 399 14.44 3.59 -5.13
CA GLU A 399 15.55 2.85 -4.51
C GLU A 399 15.20 2.48 -3.06
N ALA A 400 15.48 1.23 -2.69
CA ALA A 400 15.15 0.73 -1.37
C ALA A 400 16.16 1.19 -0.31
N VAL A 401 15.66 1.57 0.87
CA VAL A 401 16.46 1.89 2.05
C VAL A 401 16.40 0.72 3.03
N LYS A 402 17.56 0.34 3.56
CA LYS A 402 17.70 -0.82 4.46
C LYS A 402 17.99 -0.41 5.89
N ILE A 403 17.50 -1.20 6.85
CA ILE A 403 17.84 -1.10 8.27
C ILE A 403 17.88 -2.49 8.90
N ALA A 404 18.79 -2.69 9.86
CA ALA A 404 18.78 -3.88 10.71
C ALA A 404 17.80 -3.71 11.87
N GLY A 405 17.04 -4.74 12.19
CA GLY A 405 16.16 -4.79 13.34
C GLY A 405 16.25 -6.13 14.05
N THR A 406 16.20 -6.12 15.38
CA THR A 406 16.23 -7.33 16.20
C THR A 406 14.95 -7.39 17.02
N PRO A 407 14.02 -8.34 16.76
CA PRO A 407 12.84 -8.53 17.60
C PRO A 407 13.29 -8.92 19.01
N ALA A 408 12.65 -8.38 20.04
CA ALA A 408 12.98 -8.69 21.42
C ALA A 408 11.84 -8.30 22.36
N PRO A 409 11.65 -9.01 23.48
CA PRO A 409 10.63 -8.65 24.48
C PRO A 409 10.81 -7.22 25.03
N ASP A 410 12.06 -6.79 25.23
CA ASP A 410 12.36 -5.41 25.59
C ASP A 410 12.51 -4.54 24.33
N THR A 411 11.66 -3.53 24.22
CA THR A 411 11.60 -2.61 23.08
C THR A 411 12.89 -1.81 22.85
N ARG A 412 13.70 -1.67 23.89
CA ARG A 412 14.97 -0.94 23.87
C ARG A 412 16.11 -1.78 23.30
N PHE A 413 15.94 -3.11 23.18
CA PHE A 413 17.02 -4.02 22.81
C PHE A 413 17.66 -3.69 21.45
N GLY A 414 16.87 -3.39 20.42
CA GLY A 414 17.37 -3.10 19.07
C GLY A 414 18.27 -1.87 19.00
N GLY A 415 17.96 -0.84 19.80
CA GLY A 415 18.70 0.43 19.85
C GLY A 415 19.83 0.48 20.89
N ALA A 416 19.98 -0.55 21.72
CA ALA A 416 20.99 -0.59 22.76
C ALA A 416 22.41 -0.75 22.19
N ALA A 417 23.36 -0.02 22.77
CA ALA A 417 24.77 -0.09 22.37
C ALA A 417 25.36 -1.47 22.70
N ILE A 418 26.06 -2.10 21.75
CA ILE A 418 26.72 -3.39 21.99
C ILE A 418 28.03 -3.13 22.74
N LEU A 419 28.17 -3.70 23.94
CA LEU A 419 29.42 -3.57 24.71
C LEU A 419 30.56 -4.40 24.11
N SER A 420 31.79 -3.99 24.39
CA SER A 420 32.99 -4.78 24.10
C SER A 420 33.04 -6.07 24.93
N SER A 421 33.75 -7.08 24.42
CA SER A 421 33.95 -8.34 25.14
C SER A 421 34.62 -8.12 26.50
N SER A 422 35.54 -7.16 26.66
CA SER A 422 35.97 -6.73 28.00
C SER A 422 34.93 -5.77 28.59
N LEU A 423 34.28 -6.16 29.69
CA LEU A 423 33.25 -5.33 30.32
C LEU A 423 33.90 -4.12 31.03
N PRO A 424 33.32 -2.91 30.90
CA PRO A 424 33.85 -1.71 31.53
C PRO A 424 33.51 -1.66 33.02
N ASN A 425 34.34 -0.95 33.79
CA ASN A 425 34.12 -0.75 35.24
C ASN A 425 32.81 0.00 35.56
N ASN A 426 32.30 0.79 34.62
CA ASN A 426 31.07 1.55 34.78
C ASN A 426 30.23 1.45 33.51
N ILE A 427 29.01 0.93 33.64
CA ILE A 427 28.03 0.79 32.56
C ILE A 427 26.96 1.86 32.77
N THR A 428 26.91 2.83 31.87
CA THR A 428 25.97 3.97 31.87
C THR A 428 25.18 3.99 30.57
N GLY A 429 23.96 4.50 30.59
CA GLY A 429 23.07 4.48 29.43
C GLY A 429 22.62 3.07 29.03
N LEU A 430 22.02 2.97 27.84
CA LEU A 430 21.39 1.74 27.35
C LEU A 430 22.38 0.86 26.58
N ASN A 431 22.69 -0.31 27.15
CA ASN A 431 23.69 -1.24 26.63
C ASN A 431 23.12 -2.66 26.50
N ARG A 432 23.71 -3.46 25.61
CA ARG A 432 23.40 -4.88 25.46
C ARG A 432 24.63 -5.76 25.27
N LEU A 433 24.48 -7.02 25.66
CA LEU A 433 25.39 -8.12 25.33
C LEU A 433 24.69 -9.07 24.36
N ILE A 434 25.41 -9.45 23.31
CA ILE A 434 24.95 -10.37 22.25
C ILE A 434 25.94 -11.54 22.06
N PRO A 435 25.49 -12.74 21.64
CA PRO A 435 26.33 -13.95 21.56
C PRO A 435 27.46 -13.86 20.53
N GLU A 436 27.32 -13.02 19.49
CA GLU A 436 28.32 -12.82 18.44
C GLU A 436 29.63 -12.20 18.97
N ARG A 437 29.62 -11.72 20.22
CA ARG A 437 30.77 -11.15 20.93
C ARG A 437 31.26 -12.03 22.08
N ASN A 438 30.70 -13.23 22.22
CA ASN A 438 31.14 -14.15 23.26
C ASN A 438 32.62 -14.55 23.08
N PRO A 439 33.33 -14.83 24.19
CA PRO A 439 32.90 -14.60 25.57
C PRO A 439 33.11 -13.14 26.02
N TYR A 440 32.28 -12.68 26.96
CA TYR A 440 32.51 -11.43 27.69
C TYR A 440 33.37 -11.69 28.94
N TYR A 441 34.24 -10.76 29.30
CA TYR A 441 35.17 -10.87 30.42
C TYR A 441 34.87 -9.80 31.46
N LEU A 442 34.51 -10.25 32.66
CA LEU A 442 34.40 -9.43 33.87
C LEU A 442 35.71 -9.57 34.66
N ARG A 443 36.66 -8.66 34.40
CA ARG A 443 38.03 -8.73 34.99
C ARG A 443 38.16 -8.00 36.32
N HIS A 444 37.32 -7.00 36.54
CA HIS A 444 37.37 -6.14 37.70
C HIS A 444 35.96 -5.94 38.27
N THR A 445 35.87 -5.36 39.46
CA THR A 445 34.59 -4.88 39.97
C THR A 445 34.04 -3.84 39.01
N SER A 446 32.87 -4.14 38.45
CA SER A 446 32.13 -3.28 37.54
C SER A 446 30.79 -2.91 38.17
N LYS A 447 30.22 -1.78 37.74
CA LYS A 447 28.88 -1.37 38.17
C LYS A 447 28.01 -0.98 37.00
N ILE A 448 26.74 -1.35 37.06
CA ILE A 448 25.67 -0.71 36.28
C ILE A 448 25.23 0.50 37.11
N ALA A 449 25.51 1.70 36.61
CA ALA A 449 25.18 2.95 37.28
C ALA A 449 23.66 3.16 37.35
N THR A 450 23.20 4.14 38.13
CA THR A 450 21.77 4.44 38.31
C THR A 450 21.05 4.85 37.02
N ASP A 451 21.79 5.34 36.02
CA ASP A 451 21.35 5.67 34.67
C ASP A 451 21.68 4.57 33.64
N GLY A 452 22.26 3.45 34.09
CA GLY A 452 22.66 2.32 33.27
C GLY A 452 21.55 1.28 33.11
N VAL A 453 21.41 0.76 31.90
CA VAL A 453 20.56 -0.39 31.57
C VAL A 453 21.42 -1.41 30.82
N LEU A 454 21.44 -2.66 31.31
CA LEU A 454 22.13 -3.76 30.64
C LEU A 454 21.14 -4.85 30.22
N LEU A 455 21.05 -5.09 28.91
CA LEU A 455 20.22 -6.14 28.31
C LEU A 455 21.11 -7.30 27.83
N ILE A 456 20.91 -8.51 28.33
CA ILE A 456 21.76 -9.67 28.02
C ILE A 456 20.96 -10.69 27.23
N ALA A 457 21.32 -10.87 25.96
CA ALA A 457 20.66 -11.80 25.04
C ALA A 457 20.84 -13.27 25.47
N PRO A 458 19.95 -14.19 25.02
CA PRO A 458 20.13 -15.62 25.24
C PRO A 458 21.46 -16.12 24.66
N GLY A 459 22.08 -17.12 25.29
CA GLY A 459 23.32 -17.72 24.83
C GLY A 459 24.59 -16.91 25.08
N VAL A 460 24.51 -15.76 25.75
CA VAL A 460 25.71 -14.99 26.14
C VAL A 460 26.55 -15.76 27.15
N GLU A 461 27.87 -15.71 27.00
CA GLU A 461 28.84 -16.30 27.93
C GLU A 461 29.65 -15.20 28.63
N ILE A 462 29.73 -15.27 29.96
CA ILE A 462 30.46 -14.33 30.80
C ILE A 462 31.51 -15.08 31.62
N ILE A 463 32.77 -14.70 31.42
CA ILE A 463 33.94 -15.18 32.13
C ILE A 463 34.28 -14.21 33.26
N VAL A 464 34.18 -14.68 34.50
CA VAL A 464 34.37 -13.88 35.72
C VAL A 464 35.73 -14.19 36.33
N SER A 465 36.56 -13.16 36.55
CA SER A 465 37.82 -13.32 37.29
C SER A 465 37.55 -13.50 38.79
N PRO A 466 38.43 -14.19 39.56
CA PRO A 466 38.14 -14.61 40.94
C PRO A 466 37.66 -13.52 41.91
N LYS A 467 38.10 -12.26 41.74
CA LYS A 467 37.74 -11.11 42.59
C LYS A 467 36.84 -10.09 41.90
N ALA A 468 36.38 -10.39 40.68
CA ALA A 468 35.53 -9.50 39.92
C ALA A 468 34.07 -9.70 40.31
N LYS A 469 33.27 -8.65 40.18
CA LYS A 469 31.84 -8.65 40.49
C LYS A 469 31.12 -7.53 39.76
N LEU A 470 29.81 -7.67 39.60
CA LEU A 470 28.94 -6.70 38.95
C LEU A 470 27.90 -6.19 39.92
N SER A 471 28.09 -4.95 40.39
CA SER A 471 27.12 -4.24 41.22
C SER A 471 26.05 -3.57 40.35
N VAL A 472 24.77 -3.77 40.67
CA VAL A 472 23.64 -3.26 39.90
C VAL A 472 22.93 -2.18 40.71
N LEU A 473 23.16 -0.92 40.33
CA LEU A 473 22.45 0.27 40.85
C LEU A 473 21.36 0.76 39.89
N GLY A 474 21.47 0.41 38.60
CA GLY A 474 20.48 0.68 37.54
C GLY A 474 19.60 -0.53 37.23
N GLU A 475 19.41 -0.81 35.94
CA GLU A 475 18.59 -1.92 35.43
C GLU A 475 19.46 -3.03 34.81
N ILE A 476 19.03 -4.28 35.00
CA ILE A 476 19.57 -5.42 34.28
C ILE A 476 18.45 -6.37 33.86
N HIS A 477 18.46 -6.77 32.61
CA HIS A 477 17.55 -7.78 32.07
C HIS A 477 18.33 -8.86 31.34
N THR A 478 18.10 -10.11 31.71
CA THR A 478 18.70 -11.27 31.03
C THR A 478 17.59 -12.09 30.39
N PHE A 479 17.87 -12.60 29.19
CA PHE A 479 16.87 -13.28 28.35
C PHE A 479 17.27 -14.71 28.01
N GLY A 480 18.02 -15.37 28.89
CA GLY A 480 18.39 -16.78 28.72
C GLY A 480 17.15 -17.68 28.71
N ASN A 481 17.27 -18.84 28.07
CA ASN A 481 16.24 -19.87 28.06
C ASN A 481 16.89 -21.27 28.12
N LEU A 482 16.08 -22.34 28.11
CA LEU A 482 16.58 -23.72 28.23
C LEU A 482 17.51 -24.13 27.07
N GLU A 483 17.25 -23.67 25.86
CA GLU A 483 18.06 -24.00 24.67
C GLU A 483 19.34 -23.16 24.61
N HIS A 484 19.23 -21.89 25.02
CA HIS A 484 20.30 -20.89 24.97
C HIS A 484 20.42 -20.17 26.31
N PRO A 485 20.92 -20.86 27.36
CA PRO A 485 21.12 -20.24 28.66
C PRO A 485 22.26 -19.21 28.60
N ILE A 486 22.23 -18.25 29.51
CA ILE A 486 23.36 -17.33 29.71
C ILE A 486 24.32 -17.98 30.70
N ILE A 487 25.54 -18.25 30.27
CA ILE A 487 26.53 -19.01 31.05
C ILE A 487 27.47 -18.06 31.77
N VAL A 488 27.63 -18.23 33.08
CA VAL A 488 28.55 -17.45 33.90
C VAL A 488 29.48 -18.39 34.65
N ARG A 489 30.79 -18.24 34.42
CA ARG A 489 31.81 -19.14 34.98
C ARG A 489 33.18 -18.46 35.07
N ASP A 490 34.10 -19.06 35.80
CA ASP A 490 35.53 -18.78 35.65
C ASP A 490 36.09 -19.40 34.36
N GLU A 491 37.19 -18.84 33.85
CA GLU A 491 37.86 -19.31 32.63
C GLU A 491 38.35 -20.76 32.76
N LYS A 492 38.91 -21.11 33.92
CA LYS A 492 39.51 -22.41 34.25
C LYS A 492 38.59 -23.28 35.11
N GLY A 493 37.34 -22.86 35.31
CA GLY A 493 36.38 -23.54 36.19
C GLY A 493 36.72 -23.44 37.68
N GLN A 494 37.57 -22.49 38.08
CA GLN A 494 37.89 -22.24 39.49
C GLN A 494 36.73 -21.57 40.21
N VAL A 495 36.79 -21.57 41.54
CA VAL A 495 35.85 -20.82 42.36
C VAL A 495 36.17 -19.32 42.26
N PHE A 496 35.17 -18.50 41.97
CA PHE A 496 35.25 -17.03 42.06
C PHE A 496 34.37 -16.51 43.20
N ASP A 497 34.70 -15.37 43.80
CA ASP A 497 34.07 -14.92 45.05
C ASP A 497 32.56 -14.63 44.89
N GLU A 498 32.19 -13.75 43.96
CA GLU A 498 30.84 -13.21 43.77
C GLU A 498 30.58 -12.92 42.29
N PHE A 499 29.31 -12.83 41.87
CA PHE A 499 28.98 -12.31 40.54
C PHE A 499 28.04 -11.10 40.58
N LEU A 500 26.74 -11.28 40.85
CA LEU A 500 25.76 -10.19 40.80
C LEU A 500 25.41 -9.67 42.19
N ILE A 501 25.50 -8.35 42.38
CA ILE A 501 25.07 -7.68 43.61
C ILE A 501 23.97 -6.67 43.25
N LEU A 502 22.72 -7.03 43.53
CA LEU A 502 21.54 -6.24 43.21
C LEU A 502 21.24 -5.25 44.35
N GLN A 503 21.38 -3.96 44.05
CA GLN A 503 21.24 -2.86 45.02
C GLN A 503 20.35 -1.74 44.45
N SER A 504 19.41 -2.11 43.57
CA SER A 504 18.58 -1.18 42.81
C SER A 504 17.11 -1.39 43.13
N THR A 505 16.33 -0.30 43.13
CA THR A 505 14.86 -0.35 43.15
C THR A 505 14.25 -0.25 41.75
N GLN A 506 15.08 -0.14 40.70
CA GLN A 506 14.65 -0.16 39.30
C GLN A 506 14.24 -1.57 38.87
N PRO A 507 13.53 -1.72 37.73
CA PRO A 507 13.19 -3.02 37.18
C PRO A 507 14.42 -3.90 36.95
N ILE A 508 14.38 -5.12 37.47
CA ILE A 508 15.40 -6.15 37.25
C ILE A 508 14.69 -7.46 36.91
N GLY A 509 15.09 -8.07 35.80
CA GLY A 509 14.59 -9.37 35.37
C GLY A 509 15.74 -10.30 35.00
N LEU A 510 15.96 -11.34 35.78
CA LEU A 510 16.98 -12.34 35.51
C LEU A 510 16.30 -13.62 35.02
N GLN A 511 16.37 -13.91 33.73
CA GLN A 511 15.91 -15.16 33.13
C GLN A 511 17.07 -15.99 32.57
N GLY A 512 17.06 -17.29 32.85
CA GLY A 512 17.91 -18.28 32.18
C GLY A 512 19.41 -18.15 32.44
N LEU A 513 19.81 -17.67 33.62
CA LEU A 513 21.23 -17.65 34.02
C LEU A 513 21.66 -19.04 34.50
N LYS A 514 22.84 -19.50 34.07
CA LYS A 514 23.51 -20.68 34.60
C LYS A 514 24.85 -20.26 35.20
N ILE A 515 24.93 -20.28 36.53
CA ILE A 515 26.11 -19.86 37.29
C ILE A 515 26.63 -21.06 38.07
N SER A 516 27.92 -21.37 37.91
CA SER A 516 28.59 -22.45 38.61
C SER A 516 29.90 -22.01 39.25
N ASN A 517 30.25 -22.60 40.39
CA ASN A 517 31.53 -22.36 41.09
C ASN A 517 31.68 -20.90 41.56
N ALA A 518 30.59 -20.23 41.94
CA ALA A 518 30.68 -18.93 42.63
C ALA A 518 30.73 -19.15 44.16
N GLY A 519 31.35 -18.26 44.91
CA GLY A 519 31.15 -18.17 46.35
C GLY A 519 29.70 -17.81 46.64
N ILE A 520 29.28 -16.65 46.15
CA ILE A 520 27.88 -16.22 46.14
C ILE A 520 27.49 -15.74 44.72
N PRO A 521 26.71 -16.54 43.96
CA PRO A 521 26.29 -16.18 42.60
C PRO A 521 25.53 -14.85 42.54
N ILE A 522 24.52 -14.69 43.39
CA ILE A 522 23.62 -13.54 43.39
C ILE A 522 23.37 -13.07 44.84
N GLN A 523 23.54 -11.78 45.06
CA GLN A 523 23.17 -11.07 46.28
C GLN A 523 22.10 -10.03 45.98
N ILE A 524 21.09 -9.94 46.85
CA ILE A 524 19.98 -8.99 46.71
C ILE A 524 19.84 -8.21 48.01
N THR A 525 19.95 -6.89 47.93
CA THR A 525 19.93 -6.00 49.11
C THR A 525 18.77 -5.00 49.07
N ALA A 526 18.20 -4.75 47.88
CA ALA A 526 17.07 -3.85 47.66
C ALA A 526 16.27 -4.26 46.42
N GLY A 527 15.07 -3.68 46.28
CA GLY A 527 14.21 -3.83 45.10
C GLY A 527 13.41 -5.13 45.06
N ASN A 528 12.69 -5.31 43.95
CA ASN A 528 11.78 -6.44 43.72
C ASN A 528 12.15 -7.19 42.42
N PRO A 529 13.38 -7.75 42.32
CA PRO A 529 13.80 -8.40 41.08
C PRO A 529 13.00 -9.68 40.83
N LEU A 530 12.71 -9.96 39.56
CA LEU A 530 12.18 -11.24 39.12
C LEU A 530 13.32 -12.14 38.68
N ILE A 531 13.52 -13.27 39.35
CA ILE A 531 14.53 -14.28 39.01
C ILE A 531 13.78 -15.53 38.57
N GLY A 532 13.91 -15.90 37.29
CA GLY A 532 13.22 -17.04 36.71
C GLY A 532 14.15 -17.96 35.94
N ASP A 533 13.83 -19.25 35.93
CA ASP A 533 14.47 -20.26 35.07
C ASP A 533 16.01 -20.27 35.19
N CYS A 534 16.56 -19.90 36.36
CA CYS A 534 17.99 -19.83 36.62
C CYS A 534 18.51 -21.12 37.27
N VAL A 535 19.77 -21.46 37.02
CA VAL A 535 20.50 -22.57 37.64
C VAL A 535 21.71 -22.02 38.39
N LEU A 536 21.70 -22.14 39.72
CA LEU A 536 22.76 -21.70 40.62
C LEU A 536 23.35 -22.95 41.28
N ALA A 537 24.50 -23.41 40.79
CA ALA A 537 25.05 -24.72 41.13
C ALA A 537 26.47 -24.63 41.73
N ASN A 538 26.79 -25.57 42.61
CA ASN A 538 28.12 -25.73 43.23
C ASN A 538 28.66 -24.42 43.83
N SER A 539 27.84 -23.78 44.67
CA SER A 539 28.23 -22.52 45.31
C SER A 539 29.10 -22.79 46.54
N ALA A 540 30.25 -22.12 46.65
CA ALA A 540 31.17 -22.32 47.78
C ALA A 540 30.64 -21.76 49.11
N PHE A 541 29.65 -20.87 49.07
CA PHE A 541 28.88 -20.43 50.24
C PHE A 541 27.37 -20.61 49.98
N ASN A 542 26.67 -19.52 49.68
CA ASN A 542 25.22 -19.52 49.47
C ASN A 542 24.91 -19.44 47.98
N ALA A 543 23.91 -20.19 47.48
CA ALA A 543 23.48 -20.01 46.09
C ALA A 543 22.77 -18.67 45.87
N LEU A 544 22.03 -18.18 46.88
CA LEU A 544 21.39 -16.87 46.87
C LEU A 544 21.45 -16.23 48.26
N SER A 545 21.78 -14.94 48.34
CA SER A 545 21.73 -14.16 49.58
C SER A 545 20.78 -12.97 49.45
N ILE A 546 19.78 -12.90 50.32
CA ILE A 546 18.70 -11.91 50.30
C ILE A 546 18.71 -11.17 51.64
N SER A 547 18.78 -9.84 51.57
CA SER A 547 18.95 -9.00 52.77
C SER A 547 18.30 -7.63 52.59
N GLY A 548 18.42 -6.78 53.61
CA GLY A 548 17.94 -5.41 53.56
C GLY A 548 16.41 -5.37 53.48
N SER A 549 15.88 -4.64 52.49
CA SER A 549 14.44 -4.49 52.25
C SER A 549 13.99 -5.14 50.94
N ALA A 550 14.75 -6.11 50.43
CA ALA A 550 14.49 -6.75 49.14
C ALA A 550 13.23 -7.63 49.16
N ARG A 551 12.48 -7.63 48.06
CA ARG A 551 11.26 -8.46 47.88
C ARG A 551 11.30 -9.20 46.54
N PRO A 552 12.31 -10.05 46.31
CA PRO A 552 12.46 -10.76 45.04
C PRO A 552 11.37 -11.82 44.86
N ILE A 553 11.01 -12.08 43.61
CA ILE A 553 10.24 -13.27 43.23
C ILE A 553 11.22 -14.23 42.56
N ILE A 554 11.41 -15.40 43.15
CA ILE A 554 12.27 -16.46 42.63
C ILE A 554 11.37 -17.60 42.17
N ARG A 555 11.40 -17.91 40.87
CA ARG A 555 10.52 -18.93 40.29
C ARG A 555 11.23 -19.88 39.34
N ASN A 556 10.81 -21.14 39.31
CA ASN A 556 11.34 -22.17 38.39
C ASN A 556 12.88 -22.26 38.38
N CYS A 557 13.55 -21.90 39.48
CA CYS A 557 15.01 -21.93 39.57
C CYS A 557 15.48 -23.24 40.20
N THR A 558 16.70 -23.65 39.84
CA THR A 558 17.42 -24.76 40.48
C THR A 558 18.56 -24.20 41.32
N LEU A 559 18.52 -24.44 42.62
CA LEU A 559 19.56 -24.05 43.57
C LEU A 559 20.19 -25.33 44.14
N SER A 560 21.40 -25.66 43.70
CA SER A 560 22.02 -26.94 44.04
C SER A 560 23.47 -26.86 44.52
N ASP A 561 23.83 -27.84 45.34
CA ASP A 561 25.21 -28.12 45.76
C ASP A 561 25.88 -26.94 46.48
N ALA A 562 25.11 -26.08 47.16
CA ALA A 562 25.64 -25.01 47.99
C ALA A 562 26.27 -25.56 49.28
N LYS A 563 27.46 -25.06 49.65
CA LYS A 563 28.26 -25.55 50.79
C LYS A 563 27.96 -24.89 52.14
N ALA A 564 27.05 -23.91 52.17
CA ALA A 564 26.57 -23.30 53.42
C ALA A 564 25.04 -23.21 53.47
N SER A 565 24.42 -22.66 52.42
CA SER A 565 22.96 -22.73 52.28
C SER A 565 22.52 -22.55 50.84
N GLY A 566 21.40 -23.17 50.43
CA GLY A 566 20.76 -22.80 49.18
C GLY A 566 20.40 -21.31 49.17
N VAL A 567 19.67 -20.85 50.18
CA VAL A 567 19.27 -19.44 50.32
C VAL A 567 19.47 -18.95 51.75
N ILE A 568 20.03 -17.75 51.92
CA ILE A 568 19.97 -17.01 53.19
C ILE A 568 19.08 -15.79 53.03
N VAL A 569 18.13 -15.62 53.93
CA VAL A 569 17.24 -14.45 54.04
C VAL A 569 17.54 -13.72 55.35
N SER A 570 17.68 -12.40 55.33
CA SER A 570 18.05 -11.61 56.52
C SER A 570 17.45 -10.19 56.51
N GLY A 571 17.48 -9.53 57.65
CA GLY A 571 16.98 -8.15 57.79
C GLY A 571 15.45 -8.07 57.66
N GLN A 572 14.97 -7.21 56.77
CA GLN A 572 13.55 -7.00 56.46
C GLN A 572 13.16 -7.55 55.08
N ALA A 573 13.96 -8.47 54.54
CA ALA A 573 13.68 -9.08 53.24
C ALA A 573 12.40 -9.91 53.27
N GLN A 574 11.65 -9.90 52.17
CA GLN A 574 10.39 -10.63 51.99
C GLN A 574 10.37 -11.33 50.62
N PRO A 575 11.16 -12.39 50.43
CA PRO A 575 11.19 -13.12 49.17
C PRO A 575 9.94 -14.00 48.98
N THR A 576 9.57 -14.22 47.72
CA THR A 576 8.57 -15.21 47.31
C THR A 576 9.26 -16.31 46.51
N PHE A 577 8.95 -17.58 46.83
CA PHE A 577 9.50 -18.75 46.14
C PHE A 577 8.40 -19.58 45.50
N GLU A 578 8.45 -19.76 44.17
CA GLU A 578 7.46 -20.49 43.39
C GLU A 578 8.12 -21.57 42.52
N LYS A 579 7.78 -22.84 42.70
CA LYS A 579 8.20 -23.95 41.83
C LYS A 579 9.71 -24.09 41.63
N ASN A 580 10.49 -23.74 42.65
CA ASN A 580 11.95 -23.92 42.61
C ASN A 580 12.34 -25.33 43.05
N THR A 581 13.52 -25.76 42.63
CA THR A 581 14.15 -27.01 43.05
C THR A 581 15.38 -26.72 43.89
N PHE A 582 15.40 -27.20 45.11
CA PHE A 582 16.54 -27.14 46.02
C PHE A 582 17.13 -28.54 46.16
N SER A 583 18.37 -28.75 45.75
CA SER A 583 18.99 -30.09 45.80
C SER A 583 20.41 -30.09 46.34
N ASN A 584 20.74 -31.04 47.22
CA ASN A 584 22.10 -31.26 47.74
C ASN A 584 22.75 -30.02 48.37
N ASN A 585 21.94 -29.11 48.93
CA ASN A 585 22.45 -27.97 49.69
C ASN A 585 22.72 -28.42 51.12
N ASP A 586 23.92 -28.13 51.63
CA ASP A 586 24.41 -28.63 52.91
C ASP A 586 25.05 -27.48 53.71
N PRO A 587 24.70 -27.27 55.00
CA PRO A 587 23.68 -28.00 55.78
C PRO A 587 22.22 -27.64 55.47
N PHE A 588 21.93 -26.47 54.90
CA PHE A 588 20.54 -25.98 54.80
C PHE A 588 20.11 -25.66 53.36
N HIS A 589 18.91 -26.07 52.96
CA HIS A 589 18.24 -25.54 51.76
C HIS A 589 17.93 -24.05 51.91
N LEU A 590 17.44 -23.64 53.08
CA LEU A 590 17.12 -22.24 53.36
C LEU A 590 17.36 -21.89 54.83
N GLN A 591 17.97 -20.74 55.08
CA GLN A 591 18.05 -20.11 56.40
C GLN A 591 17.32 -18.76 56.38
N ASN A 592 16.30 -18.60 57.22
CA ASN A 592 15.59 -17.35 57.41
C ASN A 592 15.96 -16.69 58.75
N GLY A 593 16.79 -15.66 58.67
CA GLY A 593 17.07 -14.72 59.75
C GLY A 593 16.40 -13.35 59.56
N SER A 594 15.38 -13.25 58.70
CA SER A 594 14.61 -12.01 58.55
C SER A 594 13.53 -11.86 59.62
N THR A 595 12.95 -10.67 59.73
CA THR A 595 11.84 -10.39 60.65
C THR A 595 10.49 -10.97 60.18
N TYR A 596 10.42 -11.59 59.00
CA TYR A 596 9.18 -12.08 58.40
C TYR A 596 9.26 -13.58 58.16
N GLN A 597 8.14 -14.28 58.38
CA GLN A 597 8.01 -15.68 57.99
C GLN A 597 8.12 -15.81 56.46
N VAL A 598 8.85 -16.81 56.00
CA VAL A 598 9.01 -17.14 54.57
C VAL A 598 8.23 -18.41 54.26
N ASP A 599 7.44 -18.42 53.19
CA ASP A 599 6.72 -19.60 52.70
C ASP A 599 7.48 -20.23 51.53
N ILE A 600 7.77 -21.52 51.65
CA ILE A 600 8.47 -22.30 50.62
C ILE A 600 7.73 -23.58 50.22
N ARG A 601 6.45 -23.73 50.57
CA ARG A 601 5.66 -24.95 50.29
C ARG A 601 5.46 -25.25 48.80
N ASP A 602 5.54 -24.25 47.93
CA ASP A 602 5.41 -24.41 46.47
C ASP A 602 6.72 -24.85 45.80
N ASN A 603 7.70 -25.39 46.54
CA ASN A 603 9.02 -25.76 46.04
C ASN A 603 9.33 -27.24 46.28
N VAL A 604 10.31 -27.77 45.55
CA VAL A 604 10.77 -29.16 45.64
C VAL A 604 12.13 -29.20 46.34
N PHE A 605 12.28 -30.12 47.30
CA PHE A 605 13.48 -30.25 48.13
C PHE A 605 14.07 -31.66 48.07
N GLU A 606 15.37 -31.75 47.86
CA GLU A 606 16.14 -32.99 47.94
C GLU A 606 17.45 -32.77 48.74
N PRO A 607 17.59 -33.32 49.97
CA PRO A 607 16.58 -34.05 50.74
C PRO A 607 15.33 -33.23 51.08
N ALA A 608 14.27 -33.86 51.58
CA ALA A 608 13.04 -33.14 51.93
C ALA A 608 13.29 -32.01 52.95
N ALA A 609 12.48 -30.96 52.88
CA ALA A 609 12.49 -29.88 53.87
C ALA A 609 12.13 -30.43 55.27
N SER A 610 12.93 -30.06 56.28
CA SER A 610 12.82 -30.50 57.66
C SER A 610 13.56 -29.53 58.57
N ASP A 611 13.41 -29.68 59.89
CA ASP A 611 14.14 -28.89 60.90
C ASP A 611 15.67 -29.05 60.80
N MET A 612 16.15 -30.07 60.09
CA MET A 612 17.58 -30.30 59.83
C MET A 612 18.08 -29.59 58.56
N THR A 613 17.19 -29.30 57.62
CA THR A 613 17.52 -28.79 56.28
C THR A 613 16.96 -27.37 56.04
N VAL A 614 16.13 -26.86 56.95
CA VAL A 614 15.58 -25.50 56.94
C VAL A 614 15.76 -24.91 58.34
N LEU A 615 16.23 -23.66 58.41
CA LEU A 615 16.49 -22.96 59.66
C LEU A 615 15.73 -21.64 59.73
N GLY A 616 15.09 -21.34 60.86
CA GLY A 616 14.40 -20.08 61.12
C GLY A 616 12.87 -20.15 60.95
N ASP A 617 12.21 -19.00 60.95
CA ASP A 617 10.74 -18.91 60.81
C ASP A 617 10.32 -19.14 59.35
N VAL A 618 10.11 -20.41 58.98
CA VAL A 618 9.84 -20.84 57.60
C VAL A 618 8.67 -21.82 57.60
N ASN A 619 7.75 -21.64 56.64
CA ASN A 619 6.65 -22.55 56.38
C ASN A 619 7.00 -23.43 55.18
N TYR A 620 7.20 -24.73 55.39
CA TYR A 620 7.68 -25.69 54.39
C TYR A 620 6.88 -26.98 54.35
#